data_AF-A0A968Q931-F1
#
_entry.id   AF-A0A968Q931-F1
#
_cell.length_a   1.000
_cell.length_b   1.000
_cell.length_c   1.000
_cell.angle_alpha   90.00
_cell.angle_beta   90.00
_cell.angle_gamma   90.00
#
_symmetry.space_group_name_H-M   'P 1'
#
loop_
_entity.id
_entity.type
_entity.pdbx_description
1 polymer ?
#
loop_
_entity_poly.entity_id
_entity_poly.type
_entity_poly.pdbx_seq_one_letter_code
_entity_poly.pdbx_strand_id
1 'polypeptide(L)'
;MPVRDYKSYLLVQLADPDYAALYLKASLEETLQDGDTAAFMLALRDVVEARRGTEANLDDLRQALDLDGEEAPTLSTLISVLSAVGLTLEFKAA
;
A
#
# COMPACT_ATOMS: atom_id res chain seq x y z
N MET A 1 -20.16 19.80 -13.64
CA MET A 1 -19.96 19.28 -12.28
C MET A 1 -18.49 19.48 -11.94
N PRO A 2 -18.10 19.98 -10.75
CA PRO A 2 -16.68 20.02 -10.42
C PRO A 2 -16.17 18.58 -10.38
N VAL A 3 -15.10 18.31 -11.12
CA VAL A 3 -14.39 17.03 -11.05
C VAL A 3 -13.87 16.95 -9.62
N ARG A 4 -14.50 16.11 -8.79
CA ARG A 4 -13.95 15.83 -7.46
C ARG A 4 -12.55 15.30 -7.69
N ASP A 5 -11.57 15.92 -7.05
CA ASP A 5 -10.20 15.42 -7.05
C ASP A 5 -10.23 13.98 -6.52
N TYR A 6 -10.05 13.03 -7.42
CA TYR A 6 -10.19 11.60 -7.14
C TYR A 6 -9.22 11.17 -6.04
N LYS A 7 -7.98 11.69 -6.07
CA LYS A 7 -6.95 11.38 -5.08
C LYS A 7 -7.37 11.90 -3.71
N SER A 8 -7.84 13.14 -3.63
CA SER A 8 -8.31 13.73 -2.38
C SER A 8 -9.47 12.95 -1.78
N TYR A 9 -10.41 12.49 -2.60
CA TYR A 9 -11.51 11.63 -2.15
C TYR A 9 -11.00 10.28 -1.65
N LEU A 10 -10.08 9.65 -2.39
CA LEU A 10 -9.49 8.35 -2.03
C LEU A 10 -8.76 8.42 -0.68
N LEU A 11 -7.95 9.45 -0.45
CA LEU A 11 -7.22 9.62 0.81
C LEU A 11 -8.17 9.74 2.02
N VAL A 12 -9.33 10.40 1.85
CA VAL A 12 -10.35 10.46 2.90
C VAL A 12 -10.93 9.09 3.22
N GLN A 13 -11.12 8.22 2.21
CA GLN A 13 -11.59 6.85 2.44
C GLN A 13 -10.51 5.98 3.09
N LEU A 14 -9.25 6.11 2.67
CA LEU A 14 -8.12 5.34 3.20
C LEU A 14 -7.72 5.73 4.64
N ALA A 15 -8.29 6.81 5.19
CA ALA A 15 -8.21 7.09 6.61
C ALA A 15 -8.94 6.04 7.46
N ASP A 16 -9.95 5.37 6.89
CA ASP A 16 -10.62 4.22 7.50
C ASP A 16 -9.72 2.97 7.38
N PRO A 17 -9.37 2.31 8.50
CA PRO A 17 -8.46 1.17 8.49
C PRO A 17 -9.03 -0.07 7.77
N ASP A 18 -10.34 -0.29 7.82
CA ASP A 18 -10.99 -1.41 7.16
C ASP A 18 -11.00 -1.19 5.64
N TYR A 19 -11.30 0.04 5.21
CA TYR A 19 -11.23 0.40 3.79
C TYR A 19 -9.80 0.30 3.24
N ALA A 20 -8.80 0.79 3.98
CA ALA A 20 -7.38 0.67 3.62
C ALA A 20 -6.94 -0.80 3.50
N ALA A 21 -7.40 -1.68 4.40
CA ALA A 21 -7.10 -3.11 4.34
C ALA A 21 -7.69 -3.76 3.09
N LEU A 22 -8.95 -3.47 2.76
CA LEU A 22 -9.60 -3.96 1.54
C LEU A 22 -8.91 -3.46 0.28
N TYR A 23 -8.49 -2.19 0.27
CA TYR A 23 -7.79 -1.58 -0.85
C TYR A 23 -6.43 -2.25 -1.11
N LEU A 24 -5.61 -2.44 -0.07
CA LEU A 24 -4.34 -3.15 -0.21
C LEU A 24 -4.53 -4.60 -0.63
N LYS A 25 -5.53 -5.29 -0.05
CA LYS A 25 -5.84 -6.66 -0.41
C LYS A 25 -6.18 -6.79 -1.90
N ALA A 26 -7.08 -5.95 -2.42
CA ALA A 26 -7.46 -5.98 -3.83
C ALA A 26 -6.23 -5.78 -4.74
N SER A 27 -5.40 -4.77 -4.43
CA SER A 27 -4.19 -4.51 -5.22
C SER A 27 -3.17 -5.66 -5.15
N LEU A 28 -3.07 -6.34 -4.00
CA LEU A 28 -2.19 -7.50 -3.85
C LEU A 28 -2.72 -8.71 -4.62
N GLU A 29 -4.04 -8.94 -4.61
CA GLU A 29 -4.68 -10.01 -5.38
C GLU A 29 -4.44 -9.82 -6.89
N GLU A 30 -4.54 -8.59 -7.40
CA GLU A 30 -4.22 -8.25 -8.79
C GLU A 30 -2.73 -8.53 -9.11
N THR A 31 -1.81 -8.02 -8.28
CA THR A 31 -0.37 -8.29 -8.42
C THR A 31 -0.04 -9.79 -8.42
N LEU A 32 -0.75 -10.60 -7.65
CA LEU A 32 -0.56 -12.05 -7.64
C LEU A 32 -1.12 -12.74 -8.90
N GLN A 33 -2.07 -12.11 -9.60
CA GLN A 33 -2.65 -12.63 -10.85
C GLN A 33 -1.81 -12.28 -12.07
N ASP A 34 -1.31 -11.04 -12.16
CA ASP A 34 -0.61 -10.52 -13.34
C ASP A 34 0.91 -10.39 -13.17
N GLY A 35 1.41 -10.43 -11.92
CA GLY A 35 2.82 -10.24 -11.58
C GLY A 35 3.27 -8.77 -11.55
N ASP A 36 2.38 -7.81 -11.77
CA ASP A 36 2.67 -6.38 -11.76
C ASP A 36 2.55 -5.80 -10.35
N THR A 37 3.68 -5.40 -9.77
CA THR A 37 3.76 -4.85 -8.42
C THR A 37 3.47 -3.35 -8.37
N ALA A 38 3.38 -2.66 -9.51
CA ALA A 38 3.22 -1.21 -9.56
C ALA A 38 1.91 -0.75 -8.90
N ALA A 39 0.82 -1.49 -9.12
CA ALA A 39 -0.49 -1.20 -8.53
C ALA A 39 -0.46 -1.34 -6.99
N PHE A 40 0.12 -2.44 -6.48
CA PHE A 40 0.29 -2.64 -5.04
C PHE A 40 1.16 -1.56 -4.39
N MET A 41 2.25 -1.16 -5.05
CA MET A 41 3.14 -0.11 -4.55
C MET A 41 2.46 1.26 -4.49
N LEU A 42 1.65 1.58 -5.50
CA LEU A 42 0.84 2.78 -5.48
C LEU A 42 -0.18 2.73 -4.34
N ALA A 43 -0.85 1.60 -4.14
CA ALA A 43 -1.82 1.43 -3.07
C ALA A 43 -1.19 1.57 -1.68
N LEU A 44 0.01 1.01 -1.48
CA LEU A 44 0.77 1.16 -0.24
C LEU A 44 1.12 2.61 0.04
N ARG A 45 1.55 3.36 -0.97
CA ARG A 45 1.81 4.79 -0.87
C ARG A 45 0.57 5.56 -0.45
N ASP A 46 -0.56 5.33 -1.10
CA ASP A 46 -1.81 6.06 -0.83
C ASP A 46 -2.30 5.80 0.61
N VAL A 47 -2.13 4.57 1.13
CA VAL A 47 -2.47 4.24 2.53
C VAL A 47 -1.55 4.94 3.53
N VAL A 48 -0.24 4.98 3.25
CA VAL A 48 0.72 5.70 4.11
C VAL A 48 0.41 7.20 4.12
N GLU A 49 0.13 7.79 2.96
CA GLU A 49 -0.23 9.20 2.80
C GLU A 49 -1.52 9.53 3.59
N ALA A 50 -2.56 8.70 3.44
CA ALA A 50 -3.84 8.89 4.11
C ALA A 50 -3.75 8.78 5.64
N ARG A 51 -2.96 7.83 6.16
CA ARG A 51 -2.98 7.47 7.60
C ARG A 51 -1.91 8.17 8.43
N ARG A 52 -0.77 8.54 7.83
CA ARG A 52 0.32 9.23 8.53
C ARG A 52 0.43 10.71 8.15
N GLY A 53 -0.29 11.15 7.12
CA GLY A 53 -0.24 12.53 6.62
C GLY A 53 1.11 12.91 6.01
N THR A 54 1.98 11.94 5.74
CA THR A 54 3.29 12.12 5.11
C THR A 54 3.17 11.80 3.63
N GLU A 55 3.59 12.70 2.75
CA GLU A 55 3.78 12.38 1.33
C GLU A 55 4.87 11.29 1.21
N ALA A 56 4.47 10.03 1.06
CA ALA A 56 5.41 8.94 0.87
C ALA A 56 5.90 8.94 -0.58
N ASN A 57 7.22 8.77 -0.77
CA ASN A 57 7.79 8.62 -2.10
C ASN A 57 7.74 7.14 -2.52
N LEU A 58 7.31 6.90 -3.75
CA LEU A 58 7.20 5.56 -4.30
C LEU A 58 8.58 4.92 -4.51
N ASP A 59 9.60 5.71 -4.84
CA ASP A 59 10.98 5.23 -4.98
C ASP A 59 11.57 4.80 -3.63
N ASP A 60 11.30 5.56 -2.56
CA ASP A 60 11.73 5.22 -1.19
C ASP A 60 11.06 3.92 -0.73
N LEU A 61 9.77 3.73 -1.05
CA LEU A 61 9.05 2.50 -0.75
C LEU A 61 9.59 1.31 -1.56
N ARG A 62 9.91 1.51 -2.85
CA ARG A 62 10.52 0.48 -3.70
C ARG A 62 11.88 0.06 -3.17
N GLN A 63 12.70 1.02 -2.75
CA GLN A 63 14.00 0.77 -2.14
C GLN A 63 13.87 0.08 -0.77
N ALA A 64 12.91 0.49 0.06
CA ALA A 64 12.67 -0.13 1.36
C ALA A 64 12.17 -1.58 1.24
N LEU A 65 11.39 -1.87 0.21
CA LEU A 65 10.91 -3.20 -0.13
C LEU A 65 11.85 -3.96 -1.09
N ASP A 66 12.96 -3.33 -1.49
CA ASP A 66 13.99 -3.79 -2.44
C ASP A 66 13.42 -4.60 -3.61
N LEU A 67 12.40 -4.03 -4.25
CA LEU A 67 11.77 -4.65 -5.41
C LEU A 67 12.70 -4.66 -6.65
N ASP A 68 13.84 -3.99 -6.57
CA ASP A 68 14.81 -3.76 -7.65
C ASP A 68 16.25 -4.24 -7.31
N GLY A 69 16.53 -4.78 -6.11
CA GLY A 69 17.90 -5.05 -5.64
C GLY A 69 18.22 -6.49 -5.25
N GLU A 70 19.53 -6.76 -5.17
CA GLU A 70 20.15 -8.08 -4.91
C GLU A 70 20.16 -8.50 -3.43
N GLU A 71 19.72 -7.67 -2.47
CA GLU A 71 19.91 -7.90 -1.02
C GLU A 71 18.60 -7.83 -0.22
N ALA A 72 17.97 -8.97 -0.01
CA ALA A 72 16.62 -9.13 0.56
C ALA A 72 16.24 -8.30 1.81
N PRO A 73 15.25 -7.39 1.70
CA PRO A 73 14.32 -7.01 2.76
C PRO A 73 13.03 -7.82 2.56
N THR A 74 12.88 -8.85 3.39
CA THR A 74 12.24 -10.10 2.97
C THR A 74 10.73 -10.16 3.25
N LEU A 75 10.24 -9.39 4.21
CA LEU A 75 8.86 -9.41 4.74
C LEU A 75 8.76 -8.41 5.89
N SER A 76 9.85 -8.28 6.64
CA SER A 76 10.00 -7.46 7.83
C SER A 76 9.71 -5.99 7.57
N THR A 77 10.16 -5.46 6.42
CA THR A 77 9.89 -4.07 6.04
C THR A 77 8.42 -3.85 5.73
N LEU A 78 7.79 -4.74 4.96
CA LEU A 78 6.35 -4.69 4.68
C LEU A 78 5.53 -4.71 5.97
N ILE A 79 5.85 -5.65 6.88
CA ILE A 79 5.19 -5.74 8.20
C ILE A 79 5.40 -4.45 9.01
N SER A 80 6.59 -3.87 8.96
CA SER A 80 6.90 -2.62 9.66
C SER A 80 6.09 -1.43 9.12
N VAL A 81 5.95 -1.31 7.79
CA VAL A 81 5.15 -0.27 7.14
C VAL A 81 3.66 -0.45 7.50
N LEU A 82 3.15 -1.67 7.38
CA LEU A 82 1.76 -1.99 7.73
C LEU A 82 1.47 -1.70 9.21
N SER A 83 2.36 -2.11 10.11
CA SER A 83 2.24 -1.81 11.54
C SER A 83 2.27 -0.29 11.82
N ALA A 84 3.13 0.46 11.13
CA ALA A 84 3.25 1.90 11.28
C ALA A 84 2.00 2.67 10.82
N VAL A 85 1.26 2.14 9.85
CA VAL A 85 -0.06 2.68 9.47
C VAL A 85 -1.16 2.14 10.35
N GLY A 86 -0.98 1.02 11.06
CA GLY A 86 -1.99 0.39 11.91
C GLY A 86 -2.80 -0.67 11.16
N LEU A 87 -2.12 -1.50 10.36
CA LEU A 87 -2.63 -2.68 9.66
C LEU A 87 -1.80 -3.91 10.06
N THR A 88 -2.43 -5.07 9.95
CA THR A 88 -1.79 -6.37 10.16
C THR A 88 -2.03 -7.26 8.95
N LEU A 89 -1.07 -8.12 8.62
CA LEU A 89 -1.24 -9.16 7.59
C LEU A 89 -1.97 -10.37 8.19
N GLU A 90 -3.00 -10.85 7.50
CA GLU A 90 -3.70 -12.10 7.82
C GLU A 90 -3.65 -13.05 6.62
N PHE A 91 -3.56 -14.36 6.90
CA PHE A 91 -3.66 -15.40 5.87
C PHE A 91 -5.03 -16.06 5.94
N LYS A 92 -5.69 -16.21 4.79
CA LYS A 92 -6.95 -16.90 4.65
C LYS A 92 -6.78 -18.12 3.74
N ALA A 93 -7.50 -19.21 4.04
CA ALA A 93 -7.55 -20.36 3.14
C ALA A 93 -8.21 -19.97 1.79
N ALA A 94 -7.64 -20.46 0.70
CA ALA A 94 -8.15 -20.29 -0.66
C ALA A 94 -9.39 -21.15 -0.91
#